data_AF-A0A524AKQ9-F1
#
_entry.id   AF-A0A524AKQ9-F1
#
_cell.length_a   1.000
_cell.length_b   1.000
_cell.length_c   1.000
_cell.angle_alpha   90.00
_cell.angle_beta   90.00
_cell.angle_gamma   90.00
#
_symmetry.space_group_name_H-M   'P 1'
#
loop_
_entity.id
_entity.type
_entity.pdbx_description
1 polymer ?
#
loop_
_entity_poly.entity_id
_entity_poly.type
_entity_poly.pdbx_seq_one_letter_code
_entity_poly.pdbx_strand_id
1 'polypeptide(L)' 'MEVKSQEGHRKRLKERFNQSGLSAFLDYEIVELLLTLGTPRRDCKPQAKEAMKRFKTLRGILEAPPEEL' A
#
# COMPACT_ATOMS: atom_id res chain seq x y z
N MET A 1 -7.29 12.37 13.57
CA MET A 1 -6.85 11.13 12.88
C MET A 1 -5.74 10.53 13.71
N GLU A 2 -5.97 9.36 14.32
CA GLU A 2 -4.93 8.68 15.12
C GLU A 2 -3.69 8.43 14.28
N VAL A 3 -2.57 9.01 14.70
CA VAL A 3 -1.25 8.66 14.19
C VAL A 3 -0.93 7.27 14.77
N LYS A 4 -1.39 6.21 14.09
CA LYS A 4 -0.97 4.84 14.42
C LYS A 4 0.55 4.78 14.25
N SER A 5 1.24 4.36 15.30
CA SER A 5 2.69 4.23 15.31
C SER A 5 3.16 3.37 14.12
N GLN A 6 4.21 3.83 13.44
CA GLN A 6 4.83 3.14 12.28
C GLN A 6 5.33 1.75 12.67
N GLU A 7 5.70 1.59 13.94
CA GLU A 7 6.12 0.31 14.51
C GLU A 7 4.98 -0.71 14.46
N GLY A 8 5.32 -1.89 13.93
CA GLY A 8 4.37 -2.98 13.76
C GLY A 8 3.34 -2.77 12.63
N HIS A 9 3.39 -1.67 11.88
CA HIS A 9 2.43 -1.43 10.79
C HIS A 9 2.46 -2.53 9.73
N ARG A 10 3.66 -2.88 9.25
CA ARG A 10 3.84 -4.00 8.31
C ARG A 10 3.31 -5.33 8.86
N LYS A 11 3.45 -5.57 10.17
CA LYS A 11 2.94 -6.78 10.84
C LYS A 11 1.41 -6.80 10.81
N ARG A 12 0.76 -5.71 11.24
CA ARG A 12 -0.70 -5.55 11.20
C ARG A 12 -1.27 -5.66 9.79
N LEU A 13 -0.57 -5.09 8.80
CA LEU A 13 -0.96 -5.15 7.39
C LEU A 13 -0.96 -6.59 6.89
N LYS A 14 0.10 -7.37 7.19
CA LYS A 14 0.17 -8.80 6.85
C LYS A 14 -0.87 -9.65 7.60
N GLU A 15 -1.06 -9.40 8.88
CA GLU A 15 -2.07 -10.12 9.69
C GLU A 15 -3.47 -9.92 9.13
N ARG A 16 -3.84 -8.67 8.81
CA ARG A 16 -5.14 -8.36 8.19
C ARG A 16 -5.30 -9.04 6.84
N PHE A 17 -4.25 -9.06 6.01
CA PHE A 17 -4.27 -9.76 4.72
C PHE A 17 -4.50 -11.28 4.91
N ASN A 18 -3.80 -11.90 5.85
CA ASN A 18 -3.95 -13.32 6.13
C ASN A 18 -5.33 -13.68 6.70
N GLN A 19 -5.98 -12.78 7.42
CA GLN A 19 -7.29 -13.02 8.04
C GLN A 19 -8.46 -12.78 7.09
N SER A 20 -8.38 -11.74 6.25
CA SER A 20 -9.54 -11.25 5.51
C SER A 20 -9.30 -11.06 4.01
N GLY A 21 -8.09 -11.32 3.52
CA GLY A 21 -7.73 -11.12 2.12
C GLY A 21 -7.77 -9.65 1.70
N LEU A 22 -7.85 -9.41 0.39
CA LEU A 22 -7.86 -8.05 -0.18
C LEU A 22 -9.19 -7.31 -0.02
N SER A 23 -10.30 -8.02 0.22
CA SER A 23 -11.62 -7.39 0.37
C SER A 23 -11.72 -6.48 1.60
N ALA A 24 -10.82 -6.63 2.58
CA ALA A 24 -10.73 -5.80 3.77
C ALA A 24 -9.78 -4.58 3.61
N PHE A 25 -9.30 -4.30 2.40
CA PHE A 25 -8.32 -3.26 2.13
C PHE A 25 -8.90 -2.17 1.24
N LEU A 26 -8.52 -0.93 1.51
CA LEU A 26 -8.68 0.17 0.56
C LEU A 26 -7.60 0.06 -0.53
N ASP A 27 -7.86 0.59 -1.72
CA ASP A 27 -6.92 0.55 -2.86
C ASP A 27 -5.50 0.99 -2.48
N TYR A 28 -5.35 2.10 -1.75
CA TYR A 28 -4.03 2.57 -1.32
C TYR A 28 -3.35 1.62 -0.32
N GLU A 29 -4.11 0.87 0.47
CA GLU A 29 -3.54 -0.12 1.41
C GLU A 29 -3.07 -1.38 0.66
N ILE A 30 -3.70 -1.71 -0.47
CA ILE A 30 -3.25 -2.77 -1.37
C ILE A 30 -1.91 -2.36 -2.00
N VAL A 31 -1.82 -1.14 -2.52
CA VAL A 31 -0.57 -0.60 -3.07
C VAL A 31 0.52 -0.57 -1.99
N GLU A 32 0.18 -0.12 -0.79
CA GLU A 32 1.10 -0.13 0.35
C GLU A 32 1.60 -1.53 0.66
N LEU A 33 0.70 -2.53 0.71
CA LEU A 33 1.06 -3.93 0.93
C LEU A 33 2.07 -4.41 -0.11
N LEU A 34 1.81 -4.19 -1.40
CA LEU A 34 2.69 -4.57 -2.50
C LEU A 34 4.07 -3.92 -2.38
N LEU A 35 4.13 -2.60 -2.09
CA LEU A 35 5.38 -1.88 -1.88
C LEU A 35 6.18 -2.44 -0.69
N THR A 36 5.51 -2.84 0.39
CA THR A 36 6.18 -3.44 1.55
C THR A 36 6.74 -4.85 1.29
N LEU A 37 6.34 -5.51 0.21
CA LEU A 37 6.92 -6.81 -0.19
C LEU A 37 8.27 -6.62 -0.87
N GLY A 38 8.40 -5.59 -1.71
CA GLY A 38 9.65 -5.27 -2.44
C GLY A 38 10.61 -4.32 -1.72
N THR A 39 10.16 -3.59 -0.70
CA THR A 39 10.97 -2.54 -0.04
C THR A 39 11.49 -2.96 1.33
N PRO A 40 12.80 -2.81 1.63
CA PRO A 40 13.35 -3.04 2.98
C PRO A 40 12.74 -2.07 4.01
N ARG A 41 12.09 -2.62 5.06
CA ARG A 41 11.50 -1.98 6.26
C ARG A 41 11.43 -0.42 6.25
N ARG A 42 10.71 0.15 5.29
CA ARG A 42 10.39 1.59 5.19
C ARG A 42 8.88 1.78 5.23
N ASP A 43 8.44 2.95 5.69
CA ASP A 43 7.05 3.37 5.51
C ASP A 43 6.76 3.53 4.01
N CYS A 44 5.77 2.77 3.53
CA CYS A 44 5.33 2.76 2.14
C CYS A 44 3.98 3.47 1.94
N LYS A 45 3.35 3.93 3.03
CA LYS A 45 2.06 4.59 3.01
C LYS A 45 2.09 5.91 2.23
N PRO A 46 3.11 6.77 2.37
CA PRO A 46 3.19 8.01 1.59
C PRO A 46 3.23 7.74 0.08
N GLN A 47 4.04 6.78 -0.36
CA GLN A 47 4.21 6.40 -1.76
C GLN A 47 2.91 5.81 -2.31
N ALA A 48 2.24 4.95 -1.55
CA ALA A 48 0.97 4.38 -1.96
C ALA A 48 -0.12 5.46 -2.13
N LYS A 49 -0.19 6.43 -1.22
CA LYS A 49 -1.12 7.57 -1.35
C LYS A 49 -0.77 8.46 -2.54
N GLU A 50 0.51 8.68 -2.81
CA GLU A 50 0.94 9.50 -3.94
C GLU A 50 0.63 8.81 -5.27
N ALA A 51 0.88 7.51 -5.39
CA ALA A 51 0.49 6.71 -6.54
C ALA A 51 -1.03 6.79 -6.79
N MET A 52 -1.85 6.69 -5.75
CA MET A 52 -3.30 6.84 -5.89
C MET A 52 -3.72 8.24 -6.36
N LYS A 53 -3.05 9.30 -5.89
CA LYS A 53 -3.33 10.66 -6.37
C LYS A 53 -2.97 10.84 -7.85
N ARG A 54 -1.86 10.25 -8.28
CA ARG A 54 -1.37 10.36 -9.65
C ARG A 54 -2.21 9.52 -10.62
N PHE A 55 -2.32 8.22 -10.36
CA PHE A 55 -2.89 7.23 -11.28
C PHE A 55 -4.38 6.93 -11.03
N LYS A 56 -4.98 7.57 -10.01
CA LYS A 56 -6.42 7.64 -9.69
C LYS A 56 -7.08 6.34 -9.23
N THR A 57 -6.64 5.19 -9.72
CA THR A 57 -7.24 3.87 -9.45
C THR A 57 -6.16 2.83 -9.21
N LEU A 58 -6.47 1.76 -8.48
CA LEU A 58 -5.55 0.63 -8.31
C LEU A 58 -5.10 0.06 -9.65
N ARG A 59 -6.04 -0.11 -10.60
CA ARG A 59 -5.74 -0.57 -11.96
C ARG A 59 -4.76 0.37 -12.67
N GLY A 60 -5.01 1.68 -12.60
CA GLY A 60 -4.14 2.69 -13.20
C GLY A 60 -2.72 2.67 -12.63
N ILE A 61 -2.53 2.30 -11.36
CA ILE A 61 -1.20 2.10 -10.77
C ILE A 61 -0.54 0.85 -11.33
N LEU A 62 -1.27 -0.27 -11.39
CA LEU A 62 -0.72 -1.57 -11.81
C LEU A 62 -0.42 -1.63 -13.32
N GLU A 63 -1.15 -0.86 -14.12
CA GLU A 63 -0.96 -0.77 -15.58
C GLU A 63 -0.08 0.44 -15.97
N ALA A 64 0.40 1.23 -15.00
CA ALA A 64 1.26 2.38 -15.28
C ALA A 64 2.55 1.93 -15.98
N PRO A 65 2.92 2.56 -17.09
CA PRO A 65 4.13 2.20 -17.81
C PRO A 65 5.37 2.61 -16.97
N PRO A 66 6.50 1.88 -17.04
CA PRO A 66 7.67 2.15 -16.20
C PRO A 66 8.22 3.57 -16.33
N GLU A 67 8.02 4.21 -17.48
CA GLU A 67 8.45 5.60 -17.76
C GLU A 67 7.69 6.63 -16.92
N GLU A 68 6.56 6.25 -16.32
CA GLU A 68 5.76 7.10 -15.45
C GLU A 68 6.01 6.85 -13.95
N LEU A 69 6.82 5.87 -13.54
CA LEU A 69 7.06 5.53 -12.13
C LEU A 69 8.24 6.29 -11.52
#